data_AF-A0A7I8KX15-F1
#
_entry.id   AF-A0A7I8KX15-F1
#
_cell.length_a   1.000
_cell.length_b   1.000
_cell.length_c   1.000
_cell.angle_alpha   90.00
_cell.angle_beta   90.00
_cell.angle_gamma   90.00
#
_symmetry.space_group_name_H-M   'P 1'
#
loop_
_entity.id
_entity.type
_entity.pdbx_description
1 polymer ?
#
loop_
_entity_poly.entity_id
_entity_poly.type
_entity_poly.pdbx_seq_one_letter_code
_entity_poly.pdbx_strand_id
1 'polypeptide(L)'
;MTASSSSPSATAILFLFSIFAGVALAQVPAKDRFKYVNQGEFGPFITEYDASYRATPLFGSPYQLMWYNTTPGEFYLGLRMGLRRSESLFRWVWDVNRGKPVGENATLTFGTDGNLVLAEANGRTVWSTGTANKGVVGIKIVPGAGNLVLFDKNGRFVWQSFDHPTDTLLPGQSLRLTGPSKLVSRKSEKENSDGKYSFVVEPKGLALYMAASPKPLPYFNYLGAPFGRLAFTTPSNITFLPEPESDDNFAWELKLVQNNGADILARPKYNASLSILRLQLDGNLVAFTYYEPVDSQAWERTFSFFSDNGILEGCELPSKCGSLGVCKDDMCVACPTPNGLLGWSDSCSSPKDGACKAAAGAAYYKVVGVENFLTKFVKGQTVKLDDCKKKCSADCKCLGFFFWEKESKCWLAPTLGTLNQVSNSSHVAYIKSS
;
A
#
# COMPACT_ATOMS: atom_id res chain seq x y z
N MET A 1 -11.03 -102.89 -17.27
CA MET A 1 -10.37 -103.12 -15.97
C MET A 1 -9.76 -101.81 -15.52
N THR A 2 -10.17 -101.35 -14.32
CA THR A 2 -9.45 -100.44 -13.37
C THR A 2 -8.80 -99.16 -13.93
N ALA A 3 -9.44 -98.00 -13.81
CA ALA A 3 -9.44 -97.08 -12.64
C ALA A 3 -8.14 -96.28 -12.47
N SER A 4 -8.21 -94.94 -12.63
CA SER A 4 -7.63 -93.97 -11.69
C SER A 4 -8.03 -92.54 -12.05
N SER A 5 -8.71 -91.90 -11.12
CA SER A 5 -9.02 -90.47 -11.05
C SER A 5 -7.80 -89.63 -10.69
N SER A 6 -7.65 -88.46 -11.30
CA SER A 6 -6.85 -87.37 -10.71
C SER A 6 -7.34 -86.00 -11.20
N SER A 7 -7.92 -85.24 -10.27
CA SER A 7 -8.32 -83.84 -10.40
C SER A 7 -7.12 -82.91 -10.63
N PRO A 8 -7.21 -81.84 -11.43
CA PRO A 8 -6.20 -80.80 -11.42
C PRO A 8 -6.55 -79.75 -10.34
N SER A 9 -5.69 -79.64 -9.32
CA SER A 9 -5.69 -78.51 -8.40
C SER A 9 -5.30 -77.24 -9.14
N ALA A 10 -6.18 -76.24 -9.13
CA ALA A 10 -5.90 -74.90 -9.61
C ALA A 10 -4.98 -74.17 -8.64
N THR A 11 -3.70 -74.01 -9.01
CA THR A 11 -2.76 -73.11 -8.31
C THR A 11 -3.05 -71.68 -8.73
N ALA A 12 -3.85 -70.97 -7.93
CA ALA A 12 -4.03 -69.52 -8.06
C ALA A 12 -2.76 -68.81 -7.57
N ILE A 13 -1.95 -68.32 -8.51
CA ILE A 13 -0.82 -67.43 -8.21
C ILE A 13 -1.40 -66.04 -7.93
N LEU A 14 -1.55 -65.70 -6.65
CA LEU A 14 -1.84 -64.35 -6.19
C LEU A 14 -0.62 -63.45 -6.43
N PHE A 15 -0.60 -62.74 -7.55
CA PHE A 15 0.30 -61.61 -7.75
C PHE A 15 -0.16 -60.45 -6.86
N LEU A 16 0.45 -60.33 -5.67
CA LEU A 16 0.41 -59.13 -4.86
C LEU A 16 1.19 -58.02 -5.57
N PHE A 17 0.54 -57.29 -6.47
CA PHE A 17 1.03 -56.00 -6.93
C PHE A 17 0.99 -55.03 -5.75
N SER A 18 2.11 -54.91 -5.03
CA SER A 18 2.34 -53.79 -4.12
C SER A 18 2.47 -52.53 -4.97
N ILE A 19 1.36 -51.80 -5.12
CA ILE A 19 1.37 -50.43 -5.64
C ILE A 19 2.03 -49.56 -4.56
N PHE A 20 3.37 -49.51 -4.56
CA PHE A 20 4.08 -48.42 -3.91
C PHE A 20 3.80 -47.16 -4.74
N ALA A 21 2.70 -46.49 -4.42
CA ALA A 21 2.52 -45.09 -4.79
C ALA A 21 3.55 -44.28 -3.97
N GLY A 22 4.80 -44.29 -4.42
CA GLY A 22 5.81 -43.37 -3.93
C GLY A 22 5.37 -41.96 -4.27
N VAL A 23 4.76 -41.27 -3.31
CA VAL A 23 4.54 -39.82 -3.42
C VAL A 23 5.92 -39.18 -3.30
N ALA A 24 6.65 -39.10 -4.41
CA ALA A 24 7.86 -38.31 -4.48
C ALA A 24 7.45 -36.85 -4.28
N LEU A 25 7.64 -36.33 -3.06
CA LEU A 25 7.49 -34.92 -2.78
C LEU A 25 8.42 -34.17 -3.73
N ALA A 26 7.86 -33.26 -4.54
CA ALA A 26 8.69 -32.46 -5.43
C ALA A 26 9.62 -31.58 -4.58
N GLN A 27 10.93 -31.75 -4.78
CA GLN A 27 12.00 -31.03 -4.08
C GLN A 27 12.67 -30.05 -5.03
N VAL A 28 13.21 -28.97 -4.48
CA VAL A 28 13.99 -28.00 -5.25
C VAL A 28 15.30 -28.67 -5.70
N PRO A 29 15.67 -28.62 -7.00
CA PRO A 29 16.95 -29.14 -7.48
C PRO A 29 18.14 -28.43 -6.82
N ALA A 30 19.25 -29.14 -6.59
CA ALA A 30 20.41 -28.57 -5.87
C ALA A 30 20.97 -27.28 -6.48
N LYS A 31 20.94 -27.17 -7.81
CA LYS A 31 21.38 -25.99 -8.57
C LYS A 31 20.49 -24.75 -8.38
N ASP A 32 19.24 -24.95 -7.98
CA ASP A 32 18.23 -23.88 -7.85
C ASP A 32 18.05 -23.45 -6.39
N ARG A 33 18.80 -24.06 -5.45
CA ARG A 33 18.85 -23.69 -4.02
C ARG A 33 19.89 -22.59 -3.80
N PHE A 34 19.68 -21.78 -2.76
CA PHE A 34 20.67 -20.78 -2.36
C PHE A 34 20.58 -20.40 -0.90
N LYS A 35 21.66 -19.79 -0.40
CA LYS A 35 21.72 -19.08 0.87
C LYS A 35 22.48 -17.78 0.66
N TYR A 36 21.75 -16.68 0.56
CA TYR A 36 22.33 -15.35 0.45
C TYR A 36 22.51 -14.76 1.84
N VAL A 37 23.73 -14.30 2.14
CA VAL A 37 24.07 -13.66 3.42
C VAL A 37 24.12 -12.16 3.21
N ASN A 38 23.50 -11.40 4.11
CA ASN A 38 23.61 -9.96 4.17
C ASN A 38 25.00 -9.56 4.69
N GLN A 39 25.97 -9.45 3.79
CA GLN A 39 27.35 -9.09 4.10
C GLN A 39 28.04 -8.45 2.89
N GLY A 40 29.14 -7.74 3.13
CA GLY A 40 29.97 -7.11 2.10
C GLY A 40 29.70 -5.61 1.92
N GLU A 41 30.30 -5.04 0.87
CA GLU A 41 30.21 -3.61 0.58
C GLU A 41 28.83 -3.20 0.08
N PHE A 42 28.44 -1.96 0.37
CA PHE A 42 27.22 -1.38 -0.18
C PHE A 42 27.38 -1.05 -1.67
N GLY A 43 26.27 -1.11 -2.39
CA GLY A 43 26.25 -0.75 -3.80
C GLY A 43 26.39 0.77 -4.01
N PRO A 44 26.91 1.20 -5.17
CA PRO A 44 27.29 2.60 -5.40
C PRO A 44 26.17 3.49 -5.93
N PHE A 45 25.01 2.94 -6.28
CA PHE A 45 23.94 3.67 -6.96
C PHE A 45 22.96 4.32 -5.99
N ILE A 46 22.34 5.42 -6.41
CA ILE A 46 21.36 6.16 -5.61
C ILE A 46 20.07 5.34 -5.48
N THR A 47 19.58 5.20 -4.25
CA THR A 47 18.31 4.52 -3.97
C THR A 47 17.35 5.43 -3.21
N GLU A 48 16.07 5.12 -3.35
CA GLU A 48 14.99 5.83 -2.69
C GLU A 48 15.17 5.82 -1.16
N TYR A 49 14.90 6.97 -0.54
CA TYR A 49 15.10 7.24 0.88
C TYR A 49 16.57 7.22 1.34
N ASP A 50 17.51 7.48 0.43
CA ASP A 50 18.96 7.45 0.67
C ASP A 50 19.43 6.13 1.31
N ALA A 51 18.75 5.03 0.97
CA ALA A 51 19.07 3.73 1.56
C ALA A 51 20.41 3.21 1.04
N SER A 52 21.18 2.62 1.94
CA SER A 52 22.29 1.74 1.56
C SER A 52 21.73 0.37 1.17
N TYR A 53 22.41 -0.37 0.29
CA TYR A 53 21.89 -1.64 -0.20
C TYR A 53 22.97 -2.65 -0.58
N ARG A 54 22.61 -3.93 -0.56
CA ARG A 54 23.42 -5.06 -1.08
C ARG A 54 22.57 -5.92 -1.99
N ALA A 55 23.01 -6.09 -3.23
CA ALA A 55 22.24 -6.81 -4.23
C ALA A 55 22.37 -8.33 -4.07
N THR A 56 21.26 -9.05 -4.25
CA THR A 56 21.30 -10.51 -4.43
C THR A 56 21.36 -10.86 -5.92
N PRO A 57 21.78 -12.09 -6.30
CA PRO A 57 21.72 -12.56 -7.67
C PRO A 57 20.29 -12.69 -8.25
N LEU A 58 19.24 -12.64 -7.42
CA LEU A 58 17.87 -12.82 -7.91
C LEU A 58 17.39 -11.56 -8.64
N PHE A 59 17.31 -11.67 -9.97
CA PHE A 59 17.04 -10.57 -10.88
C PHE A 59 16.00 -10.97 -11.93
N GLY A 60 15.14 -10.04 -12.30
CA GLY A 60 14.22 -10.14 -13.43
C GLY A 60 13.95 -8.74 -13.94
N SER A 61 14.57 -8.36 -15.06
CA SER A 61 14.65 -6.97 -15.52
C SER A 61 13.29 -6.23 -15.50
N PRO A 62 13.23 -4.97 -15.02
CA PRO A 62 14.27 -4.17 -14.37
C PRO A 62 14.34 -4.36 -12.83
N TYR A 63 13.84 -5.48 -12.31
CA TYR A 63 13.70 -5.72 -10.87
C TYR A 63 14.85 -6.56 -10.30
N GLN A 64 15.26 -6.26 -9.07
CA GLN A 64 16.28 -7.03 -8.35
C GLN A 64 15.94 -7.12 -6.88
N LEU A 65 16.08 -8.30 -6.28
CA LEU A 65 15.94 -8.48 -4.84
C LEU A 65 17.23 -8.04 -4.15
N MET A 66 17.13 -7.19 -3.14
CA MET A 66 18.27 -6.59 -2.45
C MET A 66 18.00 -6.48 -0.94
N TRP A 67 19.08 -6.52 -0.17
CA TRP A 67 19.08 -5.99 1.19
C TRP A 67 19.16 -4.47 1.12
N TYR A 68 18.44 -3.77 1.98
CA TYR A 68 18.58 -2.32 2.10
C TYR A 68 18.36 -1.85 3.53
N ASN A 69 18.91 -0.69 3.87
CA ASN A 69 18.71 -0.06 5.16
C ASN A 69 18.72 1.47 5.05
N THR A 70 17.74 2.10 5.69
CA THR A 70 17.66 3.56 5.89
C THR A 70 18.12 3.98 7.28
N THR A 71 18.18 3.03 8.21
CA THR A 71 18.77 3.18 9.54
C THR A 71 19.97 2.22 9.64
N PRO A 72 21.15 2.68 10.09
CA PRO A 72 22.30 1.81 10.25
C PRO A 72 22.00 0.56 11.10
N GLY A 73 22.33 -0.62 10.59
CA GLY A 73 22.11 -1.91 11.27
C GLY A 73 20.70 -2.49 11.16
N GLU A 74 19.73 -1.76 10.60
CA GLU A 74 18.36 -2.23 10.41
C GLU A 74 18.09 -2.59 8.94
N PHE A 75 18.29 -3.86 8.58
CA PHE A 75 18.15 -4.30 7.20
C PHE A 75 16.77 -4.87 6.88
N TYR A 76 16.36 -4.60 5.65
CA TYR A 76 15.15 -5.09 5.04
C TYR A 76 15.48 -5.79 3.75
N LEU A 77 14.73 -6.83 3.41
CA LEU A 77 14.81 -7.50 2.13
C LEU A 77 13.69 -6.98 1.24
N GLY A 78 14.06 -6.31 0.15
CA GLY A 78 13.13 -5.62 -0.73
C GLY A 78 13.40 -5.86 -2.21
N LEU A 79 12.36 -5.66 -3.00
CA LEU A 79 12.44 -5.63 -4.45
C LEU A 79 12.66 -4.19 -4.90
N ARG A 80 13.77 -3.97 -5.60
CA ARG A 80 14.11 -2.70 -6.23
C ARG A 80 13.72 -2.73 -7.71
N MET A 81 13.27 -1.59 -8.23
CA MET A 81 13.04 -1.35 -9.67
C MET A 81 14.02 -0.30 -10.22
N GLY A 82 14.56 -0.54 -11.43
CA GLY A 82 15.46 0.35 -12.17
C GLY A 82 16.61 -0.42 -12.84
N LEU A 83 17.39 0.17 -13.74
CA LEU A 83 18.54 -0.52 -14.36
C LEU A 83 19.87 0.06 -13.88
N ARG A 84 20.91 -0.77 -13.77
CA ARG A 84 22.25 -0.27 -13.36
C ARG A 84 22.90 0.64 -14.41
N ARG A 85 22.41 0.60 -15.65
CA ARG A 85 22.84 1.50 -16.73
C ARG A 85 22.19 2.88 -16.66
N SER A 86 21.10 3.04 -15.88
CA SER A 86 20.50 4.35 -15.67
C SER A 86 21.12 5.01 -14.43
N GLU A 87 21.54 6.26 -14.55
CA GLU A 87 21.85 7.20 -13.47
C GLU A 87 20.58 7.68 -12.73
N SER A 88 19.55 6.83 -12.68
CA SER A 88 18.24 7.15 -12.11
C SER A 88 18.05 6.42 -10.78
N LEU A 89 17.28 7.06 -9.89
CA LEU A 89 16.94 6.55 -8.57
C LEU A 89 16.39 5.12 -8.63
N PHE A 90 16.94 4.21 -7.84
CA PHE A 90 16.31 2.90 -7.61
C PHE A 90 15.16 3.02 -6.63
N ARG A 91 13.94 2.62 -7.03
CA ARG A 91 12.76 2.65 -6.15
C ARG A 91 12.49 1.28 -5.51
N TRP A 92 12.12 1.30 -4.23
CA TRP A 92 11.74 0.10 -3.48
C TRP A 92 10.26 -0.17 -3.71
N VAL A 93 9.91 -1.20 -4.48
CA VAL A 93 8.52 -1.45 -4.91
C VAL A 93 7.81 -2.53 -4.08
N TRP A 94 8.56 -3.25 -3.25
CA TRP A 94 8.02 -4.29 -2.36
C TRP A 94 9.06 -4.67 -1.29
N ASP A 95 8.63 -5.16 -0.13
CA ASP A 95 9.51 -5.66 0.94
C ASP A 95 8.80 -6.72 1.82
N VAL A 96 9.58 -7.64 2.41
CA VAL A 96 9.02 -8.77 3.20
C VAL A 96 8.94 -8.52 4.70
N ASN A 97 9.81 -7.68 5.25
CA ASN A 97 10.01 -7.57 6.70
C ASN A 97 9.85 -6.13 7.22
N ARG A 98 8.90 -5.37 6.63
CA ARG A 98 8.48 -4.05 7.13
C ARG A 98 8.24 -4.06 8.64
N GLY A 99 8.82 -3.09 9.35
CA GLY A 99 8.74 -2.96 10.80
C GLY A 99 9.42 -4.08 11.60
N LYS A 100 10.11 -5.02 10.94
CA LYS A 100 10.84 -6.15 11.55
C LYS A 100 12.23 -6.29 10.91
N PRO A 101 13.12 -5.29 11.10
CA PRO A 101 14.44 -5.34 10.51
C PRO A 101 15.24 -6.55 11.00
N VAL A 102 16.20 -6.97 10.19
CA VAL A 102 17.22 -7.96 10.53
C VAL A 102 18.59 -7.31 10.64
N GLY A 103 19.53 -7.98 11.32
CA GLY A 103 20.88 -7.48 11.47
C GLY A 103 21.83 -7.80 10.30
N GLU A 104 23.09 -7.44 10.50
CA GLU A 104 24.21 -7.95 9.70
C GLU A 104 24.26 -9.49 9.74
N ASN A 105 24.76 -10.10 8.66
CA ASN A 105 24.84 -11.55 8.50
C ASN A 105 23.48 -12.30 8.52
N ALA A 106 22.36 -11.58 8.45
CA ALA A 106 21.06 -12.18 8.18
C ALA A 106 21.07 -12.96 6.86
N THR A 107 20.20 -13.95 6.72
CA THR A 107 20.23 -14.88 5.60
C THR A 107 18.88 -15.01 4.93
N LEU A 108 18.90 -15.03 3.59
CA LEU A 108 17.79 -15.47 2.76
C LEU A 108 18.12 -16.84 2.19
N THR A 109 17.37 -17.86 2.60
CA THR A 109 17.62 -19.25 2.23
C THR A 109 16.44 -19.81 1.44
N PHE A 110 16.73 -20.46 0.32
CA PHE A 110 15.78 -21.25 -0.45
C PHE A 110 16.27 -22.72 -0.47
N GLY A 111 15.57 -23.55 0.31
CA GLY A 111 16.03 -24.90 0.67
C GLY A 111 15.44 -26.02 -0.18
N THR A 112 15.78 -27.26 0.19
CA THR A 112 15.29 -28.51 -0.44
C THR A 112 13.77 -28.64 -0.40
N ASP A 113 13.15 -28.16 0.67
CA ASP A 113 11.72 -28.22 0.94
C ASP A 113 10.92 -27.19 0.15
N GLY A 114 11.58 -26.29 -0.59
CA GLY A 114 10.92 -25.26 -1.37
C GLY A 114 10.34 -24.11 -0.54
N ASN A 115 10.79 -23.93 0.70
CA ASN A 115 10.47 -22.77 1.51
C ASN A 115 11.53 -21.66 1.30
N LEU A 116 11.08 -20.42 1.13
CA LEU A 116 11.95 -19.25 1.15
C LEU A 116 11.91 -18.65 2.55
N VAL A 117 13.06 -18.55 3.20
CA VAL A 117 13.17 -18.20 4.63
C VAL A 117 14.14 -17.04 4.81
N LEU A 118 13.67 -15.99 5.50
CA LEU A 118 14.48 -14.91 6.02
C LEU A 118 14.76 -15.15 7.50
N ALA A 119 16.03 -15.21 7.89
CA ALA A 119 16.46 -15.44 9.26
C ALA A 119 17.59 -14.50 9.69
N GLU A 120 17.65 -14.23 10.98
CA GLU A 120 18.78 -13.54 11.63
C GLU A 120 20.07 -14.38 11.56
N ALA A 121 21.21 -13.75 11.86
CA ALA A 121 22.50 -14.42 11.94
C ALA A 121 22.52 -15.60 12.92
N ASN A 122 21.73 -15.54 14.00
CA ASN A 122 21.59 -16.62 14.99
C ASN A 122 20.63 -17.74 14.56
N GLY A 123 20.08 -17.68 13.34
CA GLY A 123 19.16 -18.68 12.79
C GLY A 123 17.69 -18.45 13.14
N ARG A 124 17.34 -17.44 13.94
CA ARG A 124 15.94 -17.11 14.25
C ARG A 124 15.22 -16.67 12.98
N THR A 125 14.18 -17.40 12.59
CA THR A 125 13.30 -17.02 11.47
C THR A 125 12.55 -15.73 11.78
N VAL A 126 12.61 -14.77 10.85
CA VAL A 126 11.84 -13.52 10.88
C VAL A 126 10.65 -13.58 9.95
N TRP A 127 10.81 -14.22 8.79
CA TRP A 127 9.76 -14.38 7.79
C TRP A 127 9.98 -15.63 6.94
N SER A 128 8.91 -16.22 6.41
CA SER A 128 9.00 -17.27 5.39
C SER A 128 7.74 -17.32 4.52
N THR A 129 7.84 -17.92 3.33
CA THR A 129 6.69 -18.12 2.42
C THR A 129 5.70 -19.18 2.90
N GLY A 130 6.09 -20.04 3.84
CA GLY A 130 5.25 -21.14 4.32
C GLY A 130 4.97 -22.19 3.23
N THR A 131 5.93 -22.38 2.31
CA THR A 131 5.80 -23.29 1.16
C THR A 131 6.53 -24.61 1.31
N ALA A 132 7.06 -24.90 2.50
CA ALA A 132 7.74 -26.15 2.82
C ALA A 132 6.91 -27.37 2.39
N ASN A 133 7.52 -28.23 1.56
CA ASN A 133 6.95 -29.45 1.00
C ASN A 133 5.63 -29.27 0.21
N LYS A 134 5.33 -28.05 -0.26
CA LYS A 134 4.15 -27.77 -1.12
C LYS A 134 4.42 -27.96 -2.62
N GLY A 135 5.48 -28.69 -2.96
CA GLY A 135 5.82 -29.04 -4.35
C GLY A 135 6.48 -27.93 -5.16
N VAL A 136 7.06 -26.92 -4.49
CA VAL A 136 7.86 -25.88 -5.13
C VAL A 136 9.15 -26.49 -5.69
N VAL A 137 9.48 -26.14 -6.93
CA VAL A 137 10.70 -26.59 -7.61
C VAL A 137 11.62 -25.44 -8.00
N GLY A 138 11.16 -24.19 -7.94
CA GLY A 138 11.95 -23.03 -8.32
C GLY A 138 11.36 -21.71 -7.88
N ILE A 139 12.16 -20.66 -8.06
CA ILE A 139 11.86 -19.27 -7.71
C ILE A 139 12.36 -18.34 -8.82
N LYS A 140 11.60 -17.29 -9.15
CA LYS A 140 12.04 -16.26 -10.09
C LYS A 140 11.32 -14.94 -9.84
N ILE A 141 11.91 -13.85 -10.29
CA ILE A 141 11.21 -12.58 -10.48
C ILE A 141 10.76 -12.53 -11.94
N VAL A 142 9.46 -12.38 -12.19
CA VAL A 142 8.91 -12.31 -13.55
C VAL A 142 9.41 -11.02 -14.22
N PRO A 143 10.18 -11.10 -15.32
CA PRO A 143 10.66 -9.92 -16.03
C PRO A 143 9.50 -9.05 -16.52
N GLY A 144 9.68 -7.73 -16.50
CA GLY A 144 8.67 -6.74 -16.86
C GLY A 144 7.57 -6.53 -15.81
N ALA A 145 7.18 -7.58 -15.07
CA ALA A 145 6.11 -7.50 -14.07
C ALA A 145 6.59 -7.29 -12.63
N GLY A 146 7.79 -7.78 -12.29
CA GLY A 146 8.34 -7.69 -10.93
C GLY A 146 7.69 -8.64 -9.91
N ASN A 147 6.84 -9.57 -10.36
CA ASN A 147 6.24 -10.57 -9.46
C ASN A 147 7.29 -11.61 -9.04
N LEU A 148 7.60 -11.69 -7.74
CA LEU A 148 8.46 -12.74 -7.19
C LEU A 148 7.60 -13.98 -6.95
N VAL A 149 7.86 -15.06 -7.69
CA VAL A 149 7.05 -16.28 -7.68
C VAL A 149 7.86 -17.50 -7.29
N LEU A 150 7.25 -18.35 -6.45
CA LEU A 150 7.67 -19.74 -6.22
C LEU A 150 6.71 -20.63 -6.99
N PHE A 151 7.23 -21.53 -7.82
CA PHE A 151 6.42 -22.30 -8.77
C PHE A 151 6.63 -23.82 -8.67
N ASP A 152 5.60 -24.57 -9.05
CA ASP A 152 5.64 -26.03 -9.12
C ASP A 152 6.20 -26.53 -10.47
N LYS A 153 6.34 -27.86 -10.60
CA LYS A 153 6.84 -28.50 -11.83
C LYS A 153 6.00 -28.22 -13.09
N ASN A 154 4.76 -27.79 -12.93
CA ASN A 154 3.85 -27.43 -14.02
C ASN A 154 3.87 -25.91 -14.29
N GLY A 155 4.75 -25.16 -13.62
CA GLY A 155 4.85 -23.70 -13.74
C GLY A 155 3.74 -22.93 -13.00
N ARG A 156 2.90 -23.60 -12.21
CA ARG A 156 1.85 -22.93 -11.43
C ARG A 156 2.45 -22.26 -10.21
N PHE A 157 1.98 -21.06 -9.90
CA PHE A 157 2.44 -20.31 -8.73
C PHE A 157 1.91 -20.97 -7.46
N VAL A 158 2.83 -21.38 -6.59
CA VAL A 158 2.54 -21.89 -5.24
C VAL A 158 2.51 -20.72 -4.24
N TRP A 159 3.32 -19.70 -4.48
CA TRP A 159 3.34 -18.44 -3.74
C TRP A 159 3.79 -17.32 -4.67
N GLN A 160 3.29 -16.10 -4.44
CA GLN A 160 3.70 -14.91 -5.19
C GLN A 160 3.67 -13.63 -4.34
N SER A 161 4.60 -12.69 -4.61
CA SER A 161 4.65 -11.41 -3.89
C SER A 161 3.44 -10.52 -4.17
N PHE A 162 2.79 -10.69 -5.33
CA PHE A 162 1.61 -9.92 -5.70
C PHE A 162 0.43 -10.10 -4.73
N ASP A 163 0.40 -11.20 -3.97
CA ASP A 163 -0.61 -11.49 -2.95
C ASP A 163 -0.36 -10.75 -1.62
N HIS A 164 0.81 -10.11 -1.49
CA HIS A 164 1.29 -9.46 -0.27
C HIS A 164 1.75 -8.03 -0.57
N PRO A 165 0.87 -7.13 -1.05
CA PRO A 165 1.26 -5.75 -1.33
C PRO A 165 1.72 -5.02 -0.06
N THR A 166 2.62 -4.04 -0.24
CA THR A 166 3.07 -3.12 0.83
C THR A 166 2.43 -1.75 0.67
N ASP A 167 3.10 -0.80 0.02
CA ASP A 167 2.58 0.54 -0.32
C ASP A 167 2.39 0.75 -1.82
N THR A 168 2.77 -0.24 -2.64
CA THR A 168 2.87 -0.12 -4.10
C THR A 168 2.12 -1.25 -4.79
N LEU A 169 1.39 -0.92 -5.86
CA LEU A 169 0.90 -1.86 -6.87
C LEU A 169 1.80 -1.81 -8.10
N LEU A 170 2.17 -3.00 -8.57
CA LEU A 170 2.83 -3.20 -9.85
C LEU A 170 1.81 -3.50 -10.97
N PRO A 171 2.20 -3.37 -12.25
CA PRO A 171 1.34 -3.70 -13.38
C PRO A 171 0.83 -5.14 -13.31
N GLY A 172 -0.48 -5.34 -13.47
CA GLY A 172 -1.14 -6.63 -13.35
C GLY A 172 -1.38 -7.11 -11.91
N GLN A 173 -0.95 -6.36 -10.89
CA GLN A 173 -1.24 -6.68 -9.49
C GLN A 173 -2.63 -6.19 -9.11
N SER A 174 -3.34 -7.00 -8.32
CA SER A 174 -4.69 -6.67 -7.86
C SER A 174 -4.77 -6.45 -6.35
N LEU A 175 -5.57 -5.46 -5.92
CA LEU A 175 -6.13 -5.46 -4.57
C LEU A 175 -7.43 -6.24 -4.56
N ARG A 176 -7.58 -7.06 -3.52
CA ARG A 176 -8.71 -7.99 -3.38
C ARG A 176 -9.72 -7.44 -2.38
N LEU A 177 -11.00 -7.61 -2.69
CA LEU A 177 -12.08 -7.30 -1.76
C LEU A 177 -12.05 -8.20 -0.51
N THR A 178 -11.56 -9.42 -0.66
CA THR A 178 -11.51 -10.44 0.39
C THR A 178 -10.06 -10.82 0.71
N GLY A 179 -9.79 -11.09 1.98
CA GLY A 179 -8.45 -11.44 2.46
C GLY A 179 -7.60 -10.20 2.77
N PRO A 180 -6.35 -10.39 3.24
CA PRO A 180 -5.46 -9.30 3.61
C PRO A 180 -4.87 -8.63 2.36
N SER A 181 -5.62 -7.72 1.74
CA SER A 181 -5.18 -7.01 0.53
C SER A 181 -5.47 -5.51 0.66
N LYS A 182 -4.42 -4.75 0.95
CA LYS A 182 -4.44 -3.28 1.06
C LYS A 182 -3.06 -2.72 0.80
N LEU A 183 -2.99 -1.45 0.41
CA LEU A 183 -1.75 -0.70 0.53
C LEU A 183 -1.71 -0.01 1.90
N VAL A 184 -0.54 0.03 2.51
CA VAL A 184 -0.28 0.81 3.73
C VAL A 184 0.95 1.66 3.47
N SER A 185 0.82 2.98 3.65
CA SER A 185 1.94 3.90 3.43
C SER A 185 3.12 3.52 4.32
N ARG A 186 4.33 3.87 3.91
CA ARG A 186 5.48 3.86 4.83
C ARG A 186 5.31 4.95 5.90
N LYS A 187 5.93 4.77 7.07
CA LYS A 187 5.82 5.72 8.19
C LYS A 187 6.63 6.99 7.99
N SER A 188 7.87 6.86 7.54
CA SER A 188 8.74 7.99 7.17
C SER A 188 9.87 7.50 6.25
N GLU A 189 10.63 8.43 5.68
CA GLU A 189 11.81 8.08 4.89
C GLU A 189 12.83 7.25 5.70
N LYS A 190 13.02 7.56 6.99
CA LYS A 190 13.96 6.85 7.86
C LYS A 190 13.41 5.54 8.42
N GLU A 191 12.18 5.56 8.91
CA GLU A 191 11.56 4.40 9.57
C GLU A 191 10.74 3.57 8.59
N ASN A 192 11.26 2.40 8.21
CA ASN A 192 10.55 1.45 7.34
C ASN A 192 9.56 0.57 8.14
N SER A 193 8.51 1.22 8.63
CA SER A 193 7.37 0.58 9.28
C SER A 193 6.06 1.09 8.66
N ASP A 194 4.94 0.46 9.03
CA ASP A 194 3.61 0.87 8.58
C ASP A 194 3.28 2.28 9.07
N GLY A 195 2.89 3.14 8.12
CA GLY A 195 2.47 4.51 8.34
C GLY A 195 0.96 4.63 8.62
N LYS A 196 0.48 5.87 8.57
CA LYS A 196 -0.89 6.21 8.97
C LYS A 196 -1.93 6.01 7.86
N TYR A 197 -1.54 5.83 6.60
CA TYR A 197 -2.49 5.79 5.49
C TYR A 197 -2.66 4.40 4.93
N SER A 198 -3.87 4.10 4.45
CA SER A 198 -4.14 2.85 3.73
C SER A 198 -5.10 3.04 2.57
N PHE A 199 -4.92 2.22 1.54
CA PHE A 199 -5.77 2.15 0.35
C PHE A 199 -6.36 0.75 0.26
N VAL A 200 -7.69 0.68 0.20
CA VAL A 200 -8.43 -0.59 0.29
C VAL A 200 -9.53 -0.66 -0.75
N VAL A 201 -9.95 -1.89 -1.04
CA VAL A 201 -11.13 -2.18 -1.82
C VAL A 201 -12.30 -2.46 -0.88
N GLU A 202 -13.41 -1.75 -1.07
CA GLU A 202 -14.67 -1.96 -0.35
C GLU A 202 -15.77 -2.46 -1.29
N PRO A 203 -16.88 -3.02 -0.76
CA PRO A 203 -17.95 -3.54 -1.61
C PRO A 203 -18.58 -2.52 -2.58
N LYS A 204 -18.50 -1.23 -2.24
CA LYS A 204 -19.10 -0.12 -3.00
C LYS A 204 -18.08 0.74 -3.76
N GLY A 205 -16.80 0.40 -3.72
CA GLY A 205 -15.76 1.22 -4.37
C GLY A 205 -14.42 1.13 -3.67
N LEU A 206 -13.51 2.01 -4.08
CA LEU A 206 -12.22 2.16 -3.43
C LEU A 206 -12.32 3.14 -2.26
N ALA A 207 -11.47 2.94 -1.25
CA ALA A 207 -11.40 3.84 -0.11
C ALA A 207 -9.97 4.11 0.32
N LEU A 208 -9.73 5.34 0.77
CA LEU A 208 -8.51 5.76 1.43
C LEU A 208 -8.81 6.10 2.88
N TYR A 209 -7.98 5.58 3.78
CA TYR A 209 -8.16 5.68 5.23
C TYR A 209 -6.93 6.25 5.92
N MET A 210 -7.16 7.18 6.85
CA MET A 210 -6.18 7.62 7.83
C MET A 210 -6.39 6.87 9.15
N ALA A 211 -5.31 6.41 9.76
CA ALA A 211 -5.31 5.80 11.08
C ALA A 211 -5.82 6.81 12.13
N ALA A 212 -6.85 6.40 12.86
CA ALA A 212 -7.46 7.16 13.95
C ALA A 212 -8.09 6.18 14.97
N SER A 213 -8.33 6.66 16.19
CA SER A 213 -8.97 5.89 17.26
C SER A 213 -10.38 6.42 17.52
N PRO A 214 -11.42 5.57 17.63
CA PRO A 214 -11.38 4.10 17.70
C PRO A 214 -11.39 3.38 16.34
N LYS A 215 -11.65 4.08 15.23
CA LYS A 215 -11.70 3.53 13.88
C LYS A 215 -10.96 4.44 12.90
N PRO A 216 -10.34 3.89 11.84
CA PRO A 216 -9.78 4.69 10.76
C PRO A 216 -10.81 5.63 10.14
N LEU A 217 -10.38 6.82 9.75
CA LEU A 217 -11.21 7.83 9.13
C LEU A 217 -11.05 7.80 7.61
N PRO A 218 -12.15 7.68 6.83
CA PRO A 218 -12.04 7.77 5.39
C PRO A 218 -11.75 9.21 4.98
N TYR A 219 -10.77 9.38 4.09
CA TYR A 219 -10.52 10.64 3.36
C TYR A 219 -10.70 10.50 1.85
N PHE A 220 -11.19 9.34 1.43
CA PHE A 220 -11.84 9.10 0.16
C PHE A 220 -12.69 7.82 0.30
N ASN A 221 -13.90 7.81 -0.22
CA ASN A 221 -14.73 6.60 -0.38
C ASN A 221 -15.84 6.86 -1.42
N TYR A 222 -16.70 5.86 -1.63
CA TYR A 222 -17.79 5.93 -2.59
C TYR A 222 -18.78 7.09 -2.38
N LEU A 223 -18.87 7.69 -1.18
CA LEU A 223 -19.77 8.84 -0.93
C LEU A 223 -19.27 10.11 -1.59
N GLY A 224 -17.95 10.27 -1.70
CA GLY A 224 -17.31 11.42 -2.33
C GLY A 224 -16.69 11.10 -3.69
N ALA A 225 -17.13 10.01 -4.33
CA ALA A 225 -16.69 9.61 -5.66
C ALA A 225 -17.26 10.57 -6.72
N PRO A 226 -16.42 11.38 -7.41
CA PRO A 226 -16.90 12.34 -8.40
C PRO A 226 -17.49 11.60 -9.60
N PHE A 227 -18.75 11.89 -9.94
CA PHE A 227 -19.48 11.24 -11.05
C PHE A 227 -19.51 9.70 -10.97
N GLY A 228 -19.43 9.13 -9.75
CA GLY A 228 -19.40 7.68 -9.55
C GLY A 228 -18.07 7.00 -9.92
N ARG A 229 -17.03 7.76 -10.26
CA ARG A 229 -15.69 7.25 -10.56
C ARG A 229 -15.12 6.50 -9.35
N LEU A 230 -14.52 5.32 -9.57
CA LEU A 230 -14.01 4.45 -8.49
C LEU A 230 -15.08 3.91 -7.51
N ALA A 231 -16.37 4.10 -7.81
CA ALA A 231 -17.47 3.46 -7.11
C ALA A 231 -17.92 2.19 -7.86
N PHE A 232 -18.36 1.20 -7.12
CA PHE A 232 -18.71 -0.12 -7.65
C PHE A 232 -20.21 -0.34 -7.60
N THR A 233 -20.77 -0.78 -8.72
CA THR A 233 -22.15 -1.28 -8.79
C THR A 233 -22.26 -2.71 -8.27
N THR A 234 -21.19 -3.50 -8.44
CA THR A 234 -21.05 -4.87 -7.96
C THR A 234 -19.68 -5.05 -7.33
N PRO A 235 -19.56 -5.74 -6.19
CA PRO A 235 -18.27 -5.91 -5.52
C PRO A 235 -17.24 -6.59 -6.43
N SER A 236 -16.05 -6.01 -6.54
CA SER A 236 -14.99 -6.46 -7.45
C SER A 236 -13.62 -6.27 -6.80
N ASN A 237 -12.64 -7.05 -7.27
CA ASN A 237 -11.23 -6.71 -7.08
C ASN A 237 -10.86 -5.55 -8.01
N ILE A 238 -9.73 -4.91 -7.76
CA ILE A 238 -9.18 -3.88 -8.65
C ILE A 238 -7.77 -4.27 -9.08
N THR A 239 -7.46 -4.17 -10.36
CA THR A 239 -6.14 -4.45 -10.93
C THR A 239 -5.54 -3.18 -11.48
N PHE A 240 -4.30 -2.86 -11.12
CA PHE A 240 -3.56 -1.78 -11.76
C PHE A 240 -3.01 -2.26 -13.10
N LEU A 241 -3.43 -1.64 -14.19
CA LEU A 241 -3.08 -2.07 -15.55
C LEU A 241 -2.72 -0.86 -16.42
N PRO A 242 -1.44 -0.68 -16.75
CA PRO A 242 -1.00 0.13 -17.88
C PRO A 242 -1.22 -0.64 -19.18
N GLU A 243 -1.89 -0.04 -20.15
CA GLU A 243 -2.10 -0.62 -21.48
C GLU A 243 -2.05 0.46 -22.57
N PRO A 244 -1.67 0.12 -23.81
CA PRO A 244 -1.70 1.07 -24.91
C PRO A 244 -3.14 1.47 -25.28
N GLU A 245 -3.34 2.72 -25.65
CA GLU A 245 -4.64 3.26 -26.09
C GLU A 245 -4.97 2.81 -27.53
N SER A 246 -3.94 2.67 -28.36
CA SER A 246 -4.03 2.18 -29.75
C SER A 246 -2.90 1.20 -30.05
N ASP A 247 -3.07 0.38 -31.09
CA ASP A 247 -2.09 -0.61 -31.53
C ASP A 247 -0.70 0.00 -31.86
N ASP A 248 -0.66 1.29 -32.18
CA ASP A 248 0.57 2.01 -32.49
C ASP A 248 1.40 2.40 -31.24
N ASN A 249 0.86 2.19 -30.02
CA ASN A 249 1.53 2.45 -28.74
C ASN A 249 2.01 3.91 -28.52
N PHE A 250 1.51 4.88 -29.30
CA PHE A 250 1.85 6.31 -29.13
C PHE A 250 1.24 6.93 -27.87
N ALA A 251 0.17 6.34 -27.35
CA ALA A 251 -0.48 6.74 -26.11
C ALA A 251 -0.76 5.49 -25.26
N TRP A 252 -0.65 5.66 -23.96
CA TRP A 252 -0.91 4.63 -22.96
C TRP A 252 -1.93 5.15 -21.97
N GLU A 253 -2.67 4.24 -21.36
CA GLU A 253 -3.61 4.54 -20.29
C GLU A 253 -3.17 3.80 -19.03
N LEU A 254 -3.03 4.53 -17.93
CA LEU A 254 -2.86 3.94 -16.60
C LEU A 254 -4.24 3.70 -16.01
N LYS A 255 -4.65 2.45 -15.83
CA LYS A 255 -6.03 2.12 -15.41
C LYS A 255 -6.09 1.36 -14.09
N LEU A 256 -7.20 1.57 -13.41
CA LEU A 256 -7.69 0.65 -12.39
C LEU A 256 -8.86 -0.13 -13.00
N VAL A 257 -8.63 -1.42 -13.26
CA VAL A 257 -9.59 -2.31 -13.93
C VAL A 257 -10.36 -3.11 -12.90
N GLN A 258 -11.68 -3.11 -13.05
CA GLN A 258 -12.65 -3.90 -12.29
C GLN A 258 -13.46 -4.78 -13.24
N ASN A 259 -14.23 -5.74 -12.71
CA ASN A 259 -14.93 -6.75 -13.53
C ASN A 259 -15.77 -6.17 -14.69
N ASN A 260 -16.39 -5.00 -14.49
CA ASN A 260 -17.34 -4.41 -15.45
C ASN A 260 -16.90 -3.03 -15.97
N GLY A 261 -15.63 -2.66 -15.82
CA GLY A 261 -15.16 -1.34 -16.27
C GLY A 261 -13.73 -1.02 -15.85
N ALA A 262 -13.29 0.18 -16.22
CA ALA A 262 -11.98 0.68 -15.85
C ALA A 262 -12.03 2.18 -15.58
N ASP A 263 -11.29 2.62 -14.58
CA ASP A 263 -11.07 4.03 -14.28
C ASP A 263 -9.67 4.42 -14.77
N ILE A 264 -9.62 5.29 -15.78
CA ILE A 264 -8.35 5.77 -16.36
C ILE A 264 -7.77 6.85 -15.47
N LEU A 265 -6.63 6.61 -14.84
CA LEU A 265 -5.91 7.53 -13.95
C LEU A 265 -5.15 8.61 -14.73
N ALA A 266 -4.41 8.21 -15.79
CA ALA A 266 -3.61 9.12 -16.61
C ALA A 266 -3.42 8.57 -18.02
N ARG A 267 -3.03 9.45 -18.95
CA ARG A 267 -2.72 9.11 -20.35
C ARG A 267 -1.30 9.53 -20.78
N PRO A 268 -0.25 8.79 -20.38
CA PRO A 268 1.11 9.06 -20.84
C PRO A 268 1.22 8.95 -22.37
N LYS A 269 2.05 9.80 -22.99
CA LYS A 269 2.30 9.82 -24.44
C LYS A 269 3.47 8.94 -24.86
N TYR A 270 3.77 7.92 -24.06
CA TYR A 270 4.91 7.03 -24.22
C TYR A 270 4.64 5.72 -23.49
N ASN A 271 5.50 4.72 -23.71
CA ASN A 271 5.36 3.40 -23.11
C ASN A 271 5.36 3.49 -21.57
N ALA A 272 4.21 3.16 -20.98
CA ALA A 272 3.99 3.18 -19.54
C ALA A 272 3.84 1.78 -18.92
N SER A 273 4.32 0.73 -19.61
CA SER A 273 4.31 -0.65 -19.09
C SER A 273 5.09 -0.80 -17.77
N LEU A 274 6.09 0.05 -17.54
CA LEU A 274 6.90 0.10 -16.33
C LEU A 274 6.41 1.22 -15.38
N SER A 275 5.12 1.19 -15.04
CA SER A 275 4.52 2.10 -14.06
C SER A 275 4.30 1.42 -12.71
N ILE A 276 4.31 2.20 -11.64
CA ILE A 276 3.93 1.77 -10.30
C ILE A 276 2.85 2.72 -9.76
N LEU A 277 1.90 2.21 -8.99
CA LEU A 277 0.92 3.01 -8.27
C LEU A 277 1.18 2.90 -6.77
N ARG A 278 1.55 3.99 -6.12
CA ARG A 278 2.02 4.01 -4.74
C ARG A 278 1.18 4.89 -3.84
N LEU A 279 0.84 4.38 -2.66
CA LEU A 279 0.34 5.17 -1.55
C LEU A 279 1.51 5.82 -0.80
N GLN A 280 1.60 7.14 -0.91
CA GLN A 280 2.71 7.92 -0.39
C GLN A 280 2.64 8.15 1.12
N LEU A 281 3.77 8.59 1.68
CA LEU A 281 3.93 8.95 3.10
C LEU A 281 2.91 10.00 3.57
N ASP A 282 2.48 10.89 2.67
CA ASP A 282 1.52 11.96 2.92
C ASP A 282 0.05 11.54 2.77
N GLY A 283 -0.19 10.32 2.27
CA GLY A 283 -1.51 9.75 2.01
C GLY A 283 -2.01 9.93 0.59
N ASN A 284 -1.22 10.55 -0.30
CA ASN A 284 -1.59 10.70 -1.69
C ASN A 284 -1.33 9.39 -2.47
N LEU A 285 -2.20 9.07 -3.43
CA LEU A 285 -2.02 7.93 -4.32
C LEU A 285 -1.40 8.45 -5.62
N VAL A 286 -0.19 8.00 -5.93
CA VAL A 286 0.65 8.59 -6.98
C VAL A 286 1.14 7.49 -7.92
N ALA A 287 1.04 7.70 -9.23
CA ALA A 287 1.69 6.83 -10.19
C ALA A 287 3.04 7.41 -10.62
N PHE A 288 4.05 6.55 -10.69
CA PHE A 288 5.32 6.86 -11.34
C PHE A 288 5.53 5.95 -12.53
N THR A 289 6.05 6.49 -13.62
CA THR A 289 6.44 5.72 -14.79
C THR A 289 7.95 5.77 -14.96
N TYR A 290 8.56 4.60 -15.17
CA TYR A 290 9.97 4.46 -15.50
C TYR A 290 10.15 4.40 -17.00
N TYR A 291 10.73 5.44 -17.58
CA TYR A 291 11.02 5.54 -19.00
C TYR A 291 12.41 4.96 -19.28
N GLU A 292 12.44 3.68 -19.66
CA GLU A 292 13.69 2.93 -19.90
C GLU A 292 14.66 3.55 -20.92
N PRO A 293 14.21 4.22 -22.01
CA PRO A 293 15.11 4.75 -23.03
C PRO A 293 16.07 5.86 -22.57
N VAL A 294 15.84 6.50 -21.42
CA VAL A 294 16.72 7.57 -20.92
C VAL A 294 17.64 7.05 -19.81
N ASP A 295 18.88 7.54 -19.81
CA ASP A 295 19.87 7.12 -18.82
C ASP A 295 19.74 7.93 -17.52
N SER A 296 19.27 9.17 -17.55
CA SER A 296 19.08 10.00 -16.35
C SER A 296 17.63 10.45 -16.19
N GLN A 297 17.21 10.66 -14.93
CA GLN A 297 15.85 11.11 -14.56
C GLN A 297 14.72 10.26 -15.19
N ALA A 298 14.92 8.95 -15.29
CA ALA A 298 13.97 8.02 -15.93
C ALA A 298 12.60 7.92 -15.25
N TRP A 299 12.45 8.46 -14.03
CA TRP A 299 11.18 8.43 -13.31
C TRP A 299 10.38 9.72 -13.50
N GLU A 300 9.18 9.59 -14.04
CA GLU A 300 8.21 10.68 -14.08
C GLU A 300 7.06 10.40 -13.11
N ARG A 301 6.56 11.45 -12.44
CA ARG A 301 5.28 11.40 -11.72
C ARG A 301 4.14 11.61 -12.74
N THR A 302 3.53 10.53 -13.20
CA THR A 302 2.52 10.54 -14.26
C THR A 302 1.09 10.76 -13.75
N PHE A 303 0.83 10.53 -12.46
CA PHE A 303 -0.49 10.74 -11.86
C PHE A 303 -0.37 11.11 -10.38
N SER A 304 -1.27 11.98 -9.91
CA SER A 304 -1.46 12.30 -8.51
C SER A 304 -2.96 12.35 -8.20
N PHE A 305 -3.42 11.56 -7.24
CA PHE A 305 -4.85 11.48 -6.91
C PHE A 305 -5.38 12.79 -6.34
N PHE A 306 -4.61 13.38 -5.41
CA PHE A 306 -4.86 14.70 -4.83
C PHE A 306 -3.92 15.72 -5.48
N SER A 307 -4.43 16.56 -6.37
CA SER A 307 -3.72 17.67 -7.02
C SER A 307 -4.70 18.54 -7.82
N ASP A 308 -4.27 19.71 -8.30
CA ASP A 308 -5.03 20.58 -9.21
C ASP A 308 -5.71 19.84 -10.38
N ASN A 309 -5.04 18.84 -10.95
CA ASN A 309 -5.54 18.02 -12.07
C ASN A 309 -5.85 16.57 -11.65
N GLY A 310 -6.02 16.33 -10.35
CA GLY A 310 -6.25 15.02 -9.77
C GLY A 310 -7.70 14.55 -9.87
N ILE A 311 -8.01 13.44 -9.19
CA ILE A 311 -9.40 13.01 -8.97
C ILE A 311 -10.08 13.95 -7.98
N LEU A 312 -9.31 14.38 -6.98
CA LEU A 312 -9.70 15.39 -6.01
C LEU A 312 -8.62 16.47 -5.97
N GLU A 313 -9.03 17.68 -5.58
CA GLU A 313 -8.12 18.78 -5.32
C GLU A 313 -7.13 18.42 -4.20
N GLY A 314 -5.92 18.97 -4.26
CA GLY A 314 -4.91 18.71 -3.25
C GLY A 314 -5.33 19.13 -1.84
N CYS A 315 -6.14 20.19 -1.68
CA CYS A 315 -6.67 20.62 -0.39
C CYS A 315 -7.58 19.58 0.30
N GLU A 316 -8.05 18.55 -0.42
CA GLU A 316 -8.78 17.41 0.17
C GLU A 316 -7.86 16.43 0.90
N LEU A 317 -6.55 16.52 0.69
CA LEU A 317 -5.58 15.66 1.37
C LEU A 317 -5.50 16.05 2.87
N PRO A 318 -5.71 15.09 3.79
CA PRO A 318 -5.90 15.39 5.21
C PRO A 318 -4.78 16.16 5.92
N SER A 319 -3.55 16.06 5.44
CA SER A 319 -2.37 16.67 6.07
C SER A 319 -1.54 17.53 5.12
N LYS A 320 -2.11 17.97 3.99
CA LYS A 320 -1.45 18.89 3.06
C LYS A 320 -0.87 20.13 3.75
N CYS A 321 -1.63 20.74 4.67
CA CYS A 321 -1.20 21.93 5.40
C CYS A 321 -0.86 21.66 6.87
N GLY A 322 -0.32 20.47 7.14
CA GLY A 322 0.08 20.04 8.48
C GLY A 322 -1.09 19.58 9.35
N SER A 323 -1.00 19.86 10.65
CA SER A 323 -1.97 19.36 11.64
C SER A 323 -3.18 20.28 11.84
N LEU A 324 -3.07 21.54 11.43
CA LEU A 324 -4.16 22.52 11.44
C LEU A 324 -3.77 23.68 10.52
N GLY A 325 -4.24 23.73 9.28
CA GLY A 325 -3.90 24.82 8.34
C GLY A 325 -4.97 25.01 7.29
N VAL A 326 -5.22 26.26 6.90
CA VAL A 326 -6.17 26.60 5.83
C VAL A 326 -5.50 26.42 4.48
N CYS A 327 -6.13 25.66 3.60
CA CYS A 327 -5.72 25.41 2.23
C CYS A 327 -6.68 26.08 1.26
N LYS A 328 -6.13 26.73 0.24
CA LYS A 328 -6.89 27.37 -0.83
C LYS A 328 -6.09 27.26 -2.12
N ASP A 329 -6.75 26.88 -3.21
CA ASP A 329 -6.13 26.77 -4.54
C ASP A 329 -4.83 25.95 -4.45
N ASP A 330 -4.89 24.81 -3.75
CA ASP A 330 -3.78 23.90 -3.51
C ASP A 330 -2.55 24.49 -2.77
N MET A 331 -2.71 25.65 -2.12
CA MET A 331 -1.69 26.30 -1.32
C MET A 331 -2.11 26.43 0.14
N CYS A 332 -1.15 26.32 1.05
CA CYS A 332 -1.37 26.56 2.47
C CYS A 332 -1.28 28.06 2.76
N VAL A 333 -2.41 28.68 3.09
CA VAL A 333 -2.55 30.15 3.11
C VAL A 333 -2.63 30.73 4.52
N ALA A 334 -3.11 29.97 5.51
CA ALA A 334 -3.27 30.50 6.86
C ALA A 334 -3.20 29.46 7.99
N CYS A 335 -2.91 29.96 9.19
CA CYS A 335 -2.97 29.27 10.46
C CYS A 335 -4.12 29.79 11.33
N PRO A 336 -5.13 28.95 11.65
CA PRO A 336 -6.19 29.32 12.57
C PRO A 336 -5.73 29.44 14.02
N THR A 337 -5.95 30.61 14.63
CA THR A 337 -5.67 30.87 16.05
C THR A 337 -6.89 31.47 16.75
N PRO A 338 -6.94 31.48 18.10
CA PRO A 338 -7.97 32.20 18.84
C PRO A 338 -8.06 33.70 18.50
N ASN A 339 -6.97 34.30 18.04
CA ASN A 339 -6.88 35.72 17.66
C ASN A 339 -7.10 35.96 16.15
N GLY A 340 -7.55 34.95 15.41
CA GLY A 340 -7.79 35.02 13.97
C GLY A 340 -6.79 34.22 13.14
N LEU A 341 -6.70 34.54 11.85
CA LEU A 341 -5.83 33.85 10.90
C LEU A 341 -4.45 34.51 10.84
N LEU A 342 -3.40 33.72 11.05
CA LEU A 342 -2.00 34.11 10.82
C LEU A 342 -1.50 33.52 9.51
N GLY A 343 -0.36 34.00 9.02
CA GLY A 343 0.32 33.37 7.87
C GLY A 343 0.69 31.91 8.16
N TRP A 344 0.59 31.05 7.15
CA TRP A 344 0.92 29.64 7.31
C TRP A 344 2.44 29.40 7.49
N SER A 345 2.79 28.37 8.25
CA SER A 345 4.15 27.83 8.36
C SER A 345 4.09 26.35 8.74
N ASP A 346 5.21 25.61 8.63
CA ASP A 346 5.25 24.20 9.06
C ASP A 346 4.99 24.00 10.56
N SER A 347 5.12 25.07 11.36
CA SER A 347 4.80 25.06 12.80
C SER A 347 3.30 25.17 13.10
N CYS A 348 2.47 25.35 12.07
CA CYS A 348 1.03 25.45 12.18
C CYS A 348 0.44 24.20 12.84
N SER A 349 -0.03 24.39 14.06
CA SER A 349 -0.47 23.26 14.88
C SER A 349 -1.70 23.60 15.70
N SER A 350 -2.49 22.56 15.94
CA SER A 350 -3.57 22.62 16.91
C SER A 350 -2.99 22.97 18.29
N PRO A 351 -3.71 23.73 19.14
CA PRO A 351 -3.30 23.97 20.51
C PRO A 351 -2.92 22.63 21.19
N LYS A 352 -1.66 22.53 21.63
CA LYS A 352 -1.09 21.29 22.20
C LYS A 352 -1.98 20.73 23.29
N ASP A 353 -2.11 19.40 23.29
CA ASP A 353 -2.80 18.53 24.27
C ASP A 353 -2.86 19.11 25.69
N GLY A 354 -3.81 20.01 25.92
CA GLY A 354 -4.10 20.59 27.21
C GLY A 354 -5.03 19.63 27.93
N ALA A 355 -4.50 18.93 28.93
CA ALA A 355 -5.17 18.02 29.86
C ALA A 355 -6.70 18.11 29.79
N CYS A 356 -7.33 17.16 29.08
CA CYS A 356 -8.78 17.10 28.99
C CYS A 356 -9.37 16.99 30.40
N LYS A 357 -9.82 18.12 30.95
CA LYS A 357 -10.82 18.12 31.99
C LYS A 357 -12.13 17.99 31.24
N ALA A 358 -12.71 16.79 31.22
CA ALA A 358 -14.07 16.56 30.75
C ALA A 358 -15.01 17.43 31.60
N ALA A 359 -15.19 18.68 31.20
CA ALA A 359 -15.87 19.70 31.96
C ALA A 359 -16.56 20.68 31.00
N ALA A 360 -17.71 21.17 31.43
CA ALA A 360 -18.65 22.00 30.68
C ALA A 360 -18.13 23.40 30.24
N GLY A 361 -16.81 23.63 30.26
CA GLY A 361 -16.16 24.93 30.04
C GLY A 361 -15.08 24.95 28.96
N ALA A 362 -15.03 23.96 28.06
CA ALA A 362 -14.07 23.97 26.95
C ALA A 362 -14.27 25.21 26.06
N ALA A 363 -13.18 25.93 25.81
CA ALA A 363 -13.20 27.13 24.97
C ALA A 363 -13.02 26.74 23.50
N TYR A 364 -13.74 27.45 22.62
CA TYR A 364 -13.68 27.22 21.18
C TYR A 364 -13.54 28.55 20.45
N TYR A 365 -12.77 28.54 19.35
CA TYR A 365 -12.76 29.61 18.37
C TYR A 365 -13.32 29.11 17.03
N LYS A 366 -14.02 30.01 16.32
CA LYS A 366 -14.74 29.71 15.08
C LYS A 366 -13.88 30.11 13.87
N VAL A 367 -13.75 29.19 12.92
CA VAL A 367 -13.17 29.44 11.60
C VAL A 367 -14.31 29.36 10.58
N VAL A 368 -14.46 30.39 9.76
CA VAL A 368 -15.58 30.56 8.83
C VAL A 368 -15.17 30.19 7.41
N GLY A 369 -16.08 29.57 6.66
CA GLY A 369 -15.87 29.26 5.25
C GLY A 369 -14.82 28.16 5.06
N VAL A 370 -14.89 27.11 5.88
CA VAL A 370 -13.96 25.98 5.81
C VAL A 370 -14.67 24.64 5.88
N GLU A 371 -14.16 23.68 5.13
CA GLU A 371 -14.51 22.27 5.16
C GLU A 371 -13.30 21.41 5.52
N ASN A 372 -13.56 20.11 5.71
CA ASN A 372 -12.54 19.12 5.98
C ASN A 372 -12.90 17.83 5.26
N PHE A 373 -11.93 16.97 4.98
CA PHE A 373 -12.18 15.68 4.33
C PHE A 373 -13.33 14.89 5.01
N LEU A 374 -13.48 14.98 6.34
CA LEU A 374 -14.57 14.34 7.08
C LEU A 374 -15.96 14.74 6.58
N THR A 375 -16.18 16.00 6.20
CA THR A 375 -17.50 16.47 5.78
C THR A 375 -17.94 15.88 4.45
N LYS A 376 -16.99 15.38 3.63
CA LYS A 376 -17.26 14.75 2.33
C LYS A 376 -17.40 13.23 2.42
N PHE A 377 -16.60 12.59 3.27
CA PHE A 377 -16.49 11.12 3.28
C PHE A 377 -17.15 10.46 4.50
N VAL A 378 -17.62 11.23 5.48
CA VAL A 378 -18.34 10.76 6.66
C VAL A 378 -19.72 11.38 6.71
N LYS A 379 -20.75 10.59 7.05
CA LYS A 379 -22.12 11.10 7.20
C LYS A 379 -22.28 11.93 8.48
N GLY A 380 -22.60 13.21 8.32
CA GLY A 380 -22.82 14.13 9.43
C GLY A 380 -24.06 13.83 10.26
N GLN A 381 -23.96 14.06 11.57
CA GLN A 381 -25.07 13.93 12.52
C GLN A 381 -25.97 15.17 12.44
N THR A 382 -27.29 14.99 12.36
CA THR A 382 -28.24 16.10 12.46
C THR A 382 -28.48 16.45 13.93
N VAL A 383 -27.90 17.55 14.40
CA VAL A 383 -28.00 18.02 15.79
C VAL A 383 -27.88 19.54 15.86
N LYS A 384 -28.37 20.15 16.95
CA LYS A 384 -28.16 21.57 17.21
C LYS A 384 -26.69 21.84 17.53
N LEU A 385 -26.24 23.08 17.27
CA LEU A 385 -24.87 23.52 17.52
C LEU A 385 -24.42 23.25 18.96
N ASP A 386 -25.24 23.63 19.95
CA ASP A 386 -24.91 23.44 21.37
C ASP A 386 -24.76 21.97 21.75
N ASP A 387 -25.54 21.08 21.14
CA ASP A 387 -25.45 19.64 21.40
C ASP A 387 -24.20 19.04 20.76
N CYS A 388 -23.83 19.49 19.55
CA CYS A 388 -22.57 19.13 18.91
C CYS A 388 -21.37 19.58 19.77
N LYS A 389 -21.40 20.83 20.26
CA LYS A 389 -20.38 21.40 21.14
C LYS A 389 -20.26 20.62 22.45
N LYS A 390 -21.38 20.29 23.10
CA LYS A 390 -21.41 19.47 24.32
C LYS A 390 -20.80 18.10 24.09
N LYS A 391 -21.14 17.41 22.99
CA LYS A 391 -20.56 16.11 22.63
C LYS A 391 -19.04 16.19 22.47
N CYS A 392 -18.54 17.18 21.73
CA CYS A 392 -17.10 17.37 21.59
C CYS A 392 -16.41 17.72 22.91
N SER A 393 -17.05 18.54 23.75
CA SER A 393 -16.50 18.94 25.05
C SER A 393 -16.37 17.76 26.01
N ALA A 394 -17.28 16.79 25.92
CA ALA A 394 -17.27 15.56 26.71
C ALA A 394 -16.26 14.51 26.23
N ASP A 395 -15.80 14.59 24.96
CA ASP A 395 -14.84 13.66 24.39
C ASP A 395 -13.42 14.25 24.38
N CYS A 396 -12.54 13.67 25.18
CA CYS A 396 -11.14 14.08 25.26
C CYS A 396 -10.36 13.87 23.97
N LYS A 397 -10.83 13.00 23.08
CA LYS A 397 -10.22 12.81 21.76
C LYS A 397 -10.68 13.85 20.75
N CYS A 398 -11.74 14.61 21.04
CA CYS A 398 -12.27 15.62 20.14
C CYS A 398 -11.45 16.91 20.22
N LEU A 399 -10.71 17.21 19.15
CA LEU A 399 -9.93 18.45 19.00
C LEU A 399 -10.79 19.63 18.51
N GLY A 400 -11.96 19.33 17.97
CA GLY A 400 -12.90 20.31 17.44
C GLY A 400 -14.03 19.63 16.68
N PHE A 401 -14.87 20.42 16.04
CA PHE A 401 -15.94 19.89 15.20
C PHE A 401 -16.21 20.79 14.01
N PHE A 402 -16.66 20.17 12.92
CA PHE A 402 -17.18 20.87 11.75
C PHE A 402 -18.69 20.95 11.84
N PHE A 403 -19.25 22.10 11.49
CA PHE A 403 -20.68 22.33 11.53
C PHE A 403 -21.14 23.05 10.27
N TRP A 404 -22.19 22.54 9.63
CA TRP A 404 -22.88 23.25 8.56
C TRP A 404 -24.15 23.86 9.14
N GLU A 405 -24.15 25.19 9.29
CA GLU A 405 -25.12 25.92 10.10
C GLU A 405 -26.55 25.82 9.54
N LYS A 406 -26.70 25.86 8.21
CA LYS A 406 -28.01 25.82 7.56
C LYS A 406 -28.66 24.43 7.65
N GLU A 407 -27.86 23.38 7.53
CA GLU A 407 -28.30 21.98 7.52
C GLU A 407 -28.34 21.37 8.93
N SER A 408 -27.81 22.07 9.93
CA SER A 408 -27.63 21.57 11.30
C SER A 408 -26.88 20.24 11.33
N LYS A 409 -25.80 20.15 10.54
CA LYS A 409 -24.96 18.95 10.42
C LYS A 409 -23.66 19.11 11.20
N CYS A 410 -23.30 18.09 11.97
CA CYS A 410 -22.16 18.06 12.88
C CYS A 410 -21.24 16.86 12.59
N TRP A 411 -19.93 17.12 12.60
CA TRP A 411 -18.87 16.12 12.55
C TRP A 411 -17.85 16.38 13.65
N LEU A 412 -17.70 15.42 14.58
CA LEU A 412 -16.67 15.49 15.61
C LEU A 412 -15.33 15.08 14.99
N ALA A 413 -14.30 15.89 15.25
CA ALA A 413 -13.00 15.74 14.63
C ALA A 413 -11.96 15.30 15.66
N PRO A 414 -11.52 14.03 15.64
CA PRO A 414 -10.40 13.58 16.47
C PRO A 414 -9.03 14.03 15.92
N THR A 415 -9.03 14.52 14.68
CA THR A 415 -7.92 15.20 14.02
C THR A 415 -8.51 16.36 13.21
N LEU A 416 -7.82 17.50 13.19
CA LEU A 416 -8.26 18.67 12.42
C LEU A 416 -7.66 18.64 11.01
N GLY A 417 -6.33 18.59 10.91
CA GLY A 417 -5.63 18.50 9.63
C GLY A 417 -5.83 19.73 8.74
N THR A 418 -5.80 19.52 7.43
CA THR A 418 -6.09 20.55 6.43
C THR A 418 -7.54 21.01 6.51
N LEU A 419 -7.75 22.33 6.49
CA LEU A 419 -9.04 22.99 6.36
C LEU A 419 -9.18 23.52 4.93
N ASN A 420 -10.04 22.93 4.10
CA ASN A 420 -10.27 23.42 2.75
C ASN A 420 -11.11 24.68 2.79
N GLN A 421 -10.63 25.79 2.23
CA GLN A 421 -11.37 27.04 2.17
C GLN A 421 -12.50 26.94 1.14
N VAL A 422 -13.72 27.26 1.58
CA VAL A 422 -14.92 27.23 0.73
C VAL A 422 -15.64 28.58 0.73
N SER A 423 -16.39 28.85 -0.34
CA SER A 423 -17.17 30.09 -0.47
C SER A 423 -18.40 30.14 0.45
N ASN A 424 -18.89 28.98 0.90
CA ASN A 424 -20.05 28.92 1.79
C ASN A 424 -19.67 29.27 3.23
N SER A 425 -19.96 30.50 3.65
CA SER A 425 -19.69 30.99 5.01
C SER A 425 -20.47 30.28 6.12
N SER A 426 -21.51 29.50 5.78
CA SER A 426 -22.24 28.68 6.77
C SER A 426 -21.53 27.36 7.11
N HIS A 427 -20.46 27.01 6.40
CA HIS A 427 -19.60 25.87 6.72
C HIS A 427 -18.46 26.37 7.61
N VAL A 428 -18.43 25.86 8.83
CA VAL A 428 -17.60 26.43 9.90
C VAL A 428 -16.92 25.33 10.69
N ALA A 429 -15.71 25.62 11.18
CA ALA A 429 -15.00 24.78 12.13
C ALA A 429 -14.97 25.45 13.50
N TYR A 430 -15.21 24.68 14.55
CA TYR A 430 -15.03 25.10 15.93
C TYR A 430 -13.86 24.32 16.52
N ILE A 431 -12.76 25.02 16.77
CA ILE A 431 -11.51 24.42 17.24
C ILE A 431 -11.37 24.66 18.74
N LYS A 432 -11.01 23.61 19.48
CA LYS A 432 -10.82 23.68 20.93
C LYS A 432 -9.54 24.46 21.25
N SER A 433 -9.62 25.47 22.11
CA SER A 433 -8.47 26.29 22.53
C SER A 433 -7.96 26.01 23.94
N SER A 434 -8.79 25.41 24.81
CA SER A 434 -8.45 25.01 26.18
C SER A 434 -9.45 24.04 26.75
#